data_AF-A0AAX0TEZ5-F1
#
_entry.id   AF-A0AAX0TEZ5-F1
#
_cell.length_a   1.000
_cell.length_b   1.000
_cell.length_c   1.000
_cell.angle_alpha   90.00
_cell.angle_beta   90.00
_cell.angle_gamma   90.00
#
_symmetry.space_group_name_H-M   'P 1'
#
loop_
_entity.id
_entity.type
_entity.pdbx_description
1 polymer ?
#
loop_
_entity_poly.entity_id
_entity_poly.type
_entity_poly.pdbx_seq_one_letter_code
_entity_poly.pdbx_strand_id
1 'polypeptide(L)'
;MNSSTTTINYAEVLQGISKKRLLPYNSTFAISPKKPELTMFSYTAHQDIATNLCYVLHLVEINLRNNLNDNFKAFVQKDDWMKSIELSSISLGQLKAAQQKVSGEFREKGKRKSPTYDDYLSQLMFGFWVHLLKFQFNSASGLDMNNFWTIHIDKVFPGRNGKDLN
;
A
#
# COMPACT_ATOMS: atom_id res chain seq x y z
N MET A 1 30.70 40.97 -13.60
CA MET A 1 30.35 39.54 -13.51
C MET A 1 28.84 39.43 -13.74
N ASN A 2 28.41 39.05 -14.93
CA ASN A 2 26.98 38.87 -15.23
C ASN A 2 26.55 37.51 -14.70
N SER A 3 25.83 37.51 -13.57
CA SER A 3 25.10 36.35 -13.09
C SER A 3 23.93 36.11 -14.04
N SER A 4 24.11 35.26 -15.05
CA SER A 4 23.04 34.78 -15.91
C SER A 4 22.10 33.90 -15.08
N THR A 5 21.10 34.51 -14.43
CA THR A 5 20.03 33.76 -13.76
C THR A 5 19.23 33.03 -14.83
N THR A 6 19.35 31.71 -14.90
CA THR A 6 18.53 30.88 -15.78
C THR A 6 17.08 30.94 -15.32
N THR A 7 16.26 31.75 -15.99
CA THR A 7 14.82 31.82 -15.72
C THR A 7 14.15 30.53 -16.19
N ILE A 8 13.46 29.84 -15.29
CA ILE A 8 12.73 28.59 -15.61
C ILE A 8 11.53 28.93 -16.51
N ASN A 9 11.44 28.26 -17.66
CA ASN A 9 10.27 28.32 -18.53
C ASN A 9 9.19 27.32 -18.07
N TYR A 10 8.31 27.75 -17.16
CA TYR A 10 7.27 26.88 -16.59
C TYR A 10 6.31 26.31 -17.64
N ALA A 11 6.00 27.07 -18.71
CA ALA A 11 5.08 26.61 -19.74
C ALA A 11 5.65 25.41 -20.50
N GLU A 12 6.95 25.44 -20.82
CA GLU A 12 7.66 24.36 -21.50
C GLU A 12 7.75 23.11 -20.60
N VAL A 13 8.08 23.27 -19.32
CA VAL A 13 8.11 22.15 -18.36
C VAL A 13 6.74 21.48 -18.26
N LEU A 14 5.66 22.26 -18.16
CA LEU A 14 4.30 21.73 -18.06
C LEU A 14 3.82 21.05 -19.35
N GLN A 15 4.36 21.38 -20.53
CA GLN A 15 4.05 20.66 -21.77
C GLN A 15 4.50 19.20 -21.73
N GLY A 16 5.57 18.89 -20.98
CA GLY A 16 6.01 17.53 -20.74
C GLY A 16 5.07 16.72 -19.84
N ILE A 17 4.12 17.37 -19.16
CA ILE A 17 3.14 16.73 -18.28
C ILE A 17 1.78 16.66 -18.99
N SER A 18 1.09 15.52 -18.86
CA SER A 18 -0.25 15.35 -19.43
C SER A 18 -1.24 16.41 -18.92
N LYS A 19 -1.95 17.07 -19.84
CA LYS A 19 -3.03 18.02 -19.52
C LYS A 19 -4.08 17.41 -18.58
N LYS A 20 -4.40 16.11 -18.76
CA LYS A 20 -5.34 15.40 -17.89
C LYS A 20 -4.84 15.31 -16.44
N ARG A 21 -3.52 15.21 -16.24
CA ARG A 21 -2.89 15.19 -14.92
C ARG A 21 -2.90 16.56 -14.25
N LEU A 22 -2.76 17.64 -15.02
CA LEU A 22 -2.75 19.02 -14.50
C LEU A 22 -4.16 19.59 -14.26
N LEU A 23 -5.17 19.07 -14.94
CA LEU A 23 -6.55 19.57 -14.90
C LEU A 23 -7.11 19.71 -13.47
N PRO A 24 -6.99 18.71 -12.56
CA PRO A 24 -7.54 18.82 -11.22
C PRO A 24 -6.98 19.99 -10.42
N TYR A 25 -5.69 20.30 -10.58
CA TYR A 25 -5.04 21.41 -9.88
C TYR A 25 -5.53 22.75 -10.43
N ASN A 26 -5.63 22.87 -11.76
CA ASN A 26 -6.11 24.09 -12.39
C ASN A 26 -7.58 24.37 -12.06
N SER A 27 -8.43 23.34 -12.07
CA SER A 27 -9.86 23.49 -11.79
C SER A 27 -10.12 23.78 -10.30
N THR A 28 -9.46 23.06 -9.39
CA THR A 28 -9.70 23.18 -7.94
C THR A 28 -9.28 24.56 -7.42
N PHE A 29 -8.17 25.10 -7.92
CA PHE A 29 -7.63 26.38 -7.49
C PHE A 29 -7.93 27.55 -8.45
N ALA A 30 -8.80 27.33 -9.45
CA ALA A 30 -9.16 28.32 -10.47
C ALA A 30 -7.94 29.02 -11.12
N ILE A 31 -6.91 28.24 -11.45
CA ILE A 31 -5.63 28.76 -11.95
C ILE A 31 -5.78 29.19 -13.41
N SER A 32 -5.42 30.44 -13.70
CA SER A 32 -5.40 30.96 -15.07
C SER A 32 -4.30 30.29 -15.92
N PRO A 33 -4.57 29.93 -17.19
CA PRO A 33 -3.55 29.44 -18.12
C PRO A 33 -2.38 30.40 -18.33
N LYS A 34 -2.56 31.69 -18.02
CA LYS A 34 -1.51 32.71 -18.10
C LYS A 34 -0.52 32.69 -16.91
N LYS A 35 -0.76 31.82 -15.92
CA LYS A 35 0.06 31.67 -14.71
C LYS A 35 0.58 30.23 -14.54
N PRO A 36 1.39 29.72 -15.50
CA PRO A 36 1.92 28.36 -15.45
C PRO A 36 2.76 28.08 -14.19
N GLU A 37 3.37 29.09 -13.60
CA GLU A 37 4.09 29.00 -12.33
C GLU A 37 3.20 28.53 -11.17
N LEU A 38 1.93 28.95 -11.13
CA LEU A 38 0.99 28.53 -10.10
C LEU A 38 0.52 27.09 -10.32
N THR A 39 0.31 26.67 -11.57
CA THR A 39 0.01 25.27 -11.91
C THR A 39 1.16 24.36 -11.47
N MET A 40 2.40 24.76 -11.77
CA MET A 40 3.58 24.01 -11.38
C MET A 40 3.70 23.93 -9.85
N PHE A 41 3.56 25.05 -9.15
CA PHE A 41 3.58 25.07 -7.69
C PHE A 41 2.52 24.16 -7.07
N SER A 42 1.26 24.27 -7.49
CA SER A 42 0.18 23.43 -6.96
C SER A 42 0.44 21.95 -7.22
N TYR A 43 0.91 21.60 -8.42
CA TYR A 43 1.26 20.22 -8.78
C TYR A 43 2.40 19.68 -7.90
N THR A 44 3.50 20.42 -7.74
CA THR A 44 4.65 19.98 -6.95
C THR A 44 4.36 19.97 -5.46
N ALA A 45 3.61 20.94 -4.94
CA ALA A 45 3.21 20.98 -3.54
C ALA A 45 2.35 19.77 -3.16
N HIS A 46 1.41 19.36 -4.03
CA HIS A 46 0.62 18.15 -3.79
C HIS A 46 1.46 16.89 -3.90
N GLN A 47 2.40 16.84 -4.85
CA GLN A 47 3.33 15.73 -4.96
C GLN A 47 4.20 15.60 -3.69
N ASP A 48 4.64 16.72 -3.13
CA ASP A 48 5.43 16.76 -1.89
C ASP A 48 4.60 16.29 -0.69
N ILE A 49 3.37 16.81 -0.52
CA ILE A 49 2.43 16.34 0.51
C ILE A 49 2.19 14.83 0.37
N ALA A 50 1.89 14.37 -0.85
CA ALA A 50 1.65 12.95 -1.11
C ALA A 50 2.88 12.10 -0.77
N THR A 51 4.08 12.57 -1.11
CA THR A 51 5.34 11.88 -0.82
C THR A 51 5.57 11.76 0.69
N ASN A 52 5.33 12.83 1.44
CA ASN A 52 5.43 12.82 2.90
C ASN A 52 4.40 11.85 3.53
N LEU A 53 3.17 11.83 3.01
CA LEU A 53 2.14 10.88 3.44
C LEU A 53 2.47 9.43 3.10
N CYS A 54 3.16 9.16 1.97
CA CYS A 54 3.59 7.80 1.62
C CYS A 54 4.46 7.18 2.71
N TYR A 55 5.35 7.94 3.35
CA TYR A 55 6.17 7.41 4.45
C TYR A 55 5.31 6.99 5.65
N VAL A 56 4.32 7.80 6.02
CA VAL A 56 3.38 7.47 7.10
C VAL A 56 2.59 6.22 6.74
N LEU A 57 2.07 6.13 5.51
CA LEU A 57 1.33 4.96 5.02
C LEU A 57 2.21 3.69 5.01
N HIS A 58 3.48 3.78 4.61
CA HIS A 58 4.41 2.65 4.65
C HIS A 58 4.63 2.14 6.08
N LEU A 59 4.76 3.05 7.06
CA LEU A 59 4.88 2.65 8.46
C LEU A 59 3.61 1.95 8.96
N VAL A 60 2.44 2.51 8.63
CA VAL A 60 1.15 1.87 8.96
C VAL A 60 1.03 0.50 8.30
N GLU A 61 1.43 0.36 7.04
CA GLU A 61 1.42 -0.89 6.29
C GLU A 61 2.31 -1.95 6.93
N ILE A 62 3.57 -1.61 7.25
CA ILE A 62 4.51 -2.55 7.87
C ILE A 62 3.98 -3.03 9.21
N ASN A 63 3.48 -2.12 10.05
CA ASN A 63 2.92 -2.49 11.36
C ASN A 63 1.68 -3.36 11.21
N LEU A 64 0.73 -2.96 10.36
CA LEU A 64 -0.50 -3.73 10.10
C LEU A 64 -0.17 -5.13 9.58
N ARG A 65 0.72 -5.23 8.58
CA ARG A 65 1.17 -6.50 8.01
C ARG A 65 1.76 -7.40 9.09
N ASN A 66 2.73 -6.89 9.84
CA ASN A 66 3.44 -7.69 10.83
C ASN A 66 2.48 -8.17 11.92
N ASN A 67 1.64 -7.27 12.45
CA ASN A 67 0.67 -7.64 13.47
C ASN A 67 -0.35 -8.65 12.95
N LEU A 68 -0.88 -8.47 11.74
CA LEU A 68 -1.79 -9.45 11.14
C LEU A 68 -1.10 -10.80 10.98
N ASN A 69 0.09 -10.82 10.37
CA ASN A 69 0.83 -12.05 10.11
C ASN A 69 1.08 -12.83 11.41
N ASP A 70 1.59 -12.18 12.44
CA ASP A 70 1.95 -12.84 13.70
C ASP A 70 0.71 -13.39 14.42
N ASN A 71 -0.39 -12.61 14.44
CA ASN A 71 -1.63 -13.07 15.05
C ASN A 71 -2.29 -14.19 14.24
N PHE A 72 -2.25 -14.15 12.91
CA PHE A 72 -2.76 -15.24 12.07
C PHE A 72 -1.94 -16.52 12.22
N LYS A 73 -0.60 -16.42 12.29
CA LYS A 73 0.28 -17.56 12.58
C LYS A 73 -0.08 -18.18 13.93
N ALA A 74 -0.30 -17.37 14.96
CA ALA A 74 -0.72 -17.83 16.28
C ALA A 74 -2.13 -18.46 16.29
N PHE A 75 -3.06 -17.92 15.50
CA PHE A 75 -4.43 -18.42 15.43
C PHE A 75 -4.53 -19.76 14.68
N VAL A 76 -3.85 -19.86 13.54
CA VAL A 76 -3.88 -21.04 12.65
C VAL A 76 -2.81 -22.08 13.03
N GLN A 77 -1.82 -21.70 13.83
CA GLN A 77 -0.68 -22.53 14.23
C GLN A 77 0.17 -23.01 13.03
N LYS A 78 0.30 -22.15 12.00
CA LYS A 78 1.08 -22.43 10.77
C LYS A 78 1.74 -21.17 10.23
N ASP A 79 2.97 -21.31 9.74
CA ASP A 79 3.68 -20.21 9.06
C ASP A 79 3.03 -19.80 7.74
N ASP A 80 2.46 -20.75 7.00
CA ASP A 80 1.77 -20.54 5.72
C ASP A 80 0.25 -20.39 5.91
N TRP A 81 -0.16 -19.65 6.93
CA TRP A 81 -1.54 -19.51 7.38
C TRP A 81 -2.54 -19.12 6.29
N MET A 82 -2.17 -18.37 5.23
CA MET A 82 -3.14 -18.03 4.18
C MET A 82 -3.54 -19.21 3.29
N LYS A 83 -2.85 -20.36 3.37
CA LYS A 83 -3.37 -21.61 2.78
C LYS A 83 -4.50 -22.22 3.60
N SER A 84 -4.61 -21.83 4.87
CA SER A 84 -5.58 -22.38 5.81
C SER A 84 -6.81 -21.48 5.97
N ILE A 85 -6.77 -20.26 5.43
CA ILE A 85 -7.94 -19.39 5.33
C ILE A 85 -8.41 -19.30 3.89
N GLU A 86 -9.71 -19.13 3.69
CA GLU A 86 -10.26 -18.85 2.38
C GLU A 86 -9.94 -17.40 2.02
N LEU A 87 -9.31 -17.15 0.87
CA LEU A 87 -9.03 -15.80 0.39
C LEU A 87 -10.03 -15.39 -0.67
N SER A 88 -10.35 -14.10 -0.71
CA SER A 88 -11.11 -13.52 -1.82
C SER A 88 -10.40 -13.73 -3.16
N SER A 89 -11.15 -13.68 -4.27
CA SER A 89 -10.56 -13.74 -5.61
C SER A 89 -9.52 -12.64 -5.85
N ILE A 90 -9.75 -11.45 -5.30
CA ILE A 90 -8.82 -10.31 -5.35
C ILE A 90 -7.55 -10.62 -4.57
N SER A 91 -7.67 -11.04 -3.31
CA SER A 91 -6.55 -11.36 -2.42
C SER A 91 -5.73 -12.53 -2.98
N LEU A 92 -6.39 -13.53 -3.55
CA LEU A 92 -5.74 -14.66 -4.21
C LEU A 92 -4.97 -14.23 -5.47
N GLY A 93 -5.54 -13.31 -6.26
CA GLY A 93 -4.85 -12.72 -7.41
C GLY A 93 -3.59 -11.97 -7.00
N GLN A 94 -3.67 -11.16 -5.94
CA GLN A 94 -2.53 -10.44 -5.37
C GLN A 94 -1.45 -11.39 -4.85
N LEU A 95 -1.83 -12.44 -4.12
CA LEU A 95 -0.90 -13.46 -3.62
C LEU A 95 -0.19 -14.20 -4.75
N LYS A 96 -0.92 -14.60 -5.80
CA LYS A 96 -0.33 -15.25 -6.98
C LYS A 96 0.67 -14.35 -7.70
N ALA A 97 0.34 -13.07 -7.89
CA ALA A 97 1.24 -12.10 -8.51
C ALA A 97 2.52 -11.91 -7.67
N ALA A 98 2.39 -11.81 -6.34
CA ALA A 98 3.53 -11.74 -5.42
C ALA A 98 4.41 -13.00 -5.52
N GLN A 99 3.82 -14.18 -5.50
CA GLN A 99 4.55 -15.46 -5.61
C GLN A 99 5.31 -15.58 -6.94
N GLN A 100 4.68 -15.20 -8.05
CA GLN A 100 5.32 -15.20 -9.37
C GLN A 100 6.52 -14.24 -9.40
N LYS A 101 6.33 -13.02 -8.89
CA LYS A 101 7.39 -12.01 -8.84
C LYS A 101 8.60 -12.49 -8.02
N VAL A 102 8.36 -12.93 -6.78
CA VAL A 102 9.43 -13.41 -5.89
C VAL A 102 10.16 -14.62 -6.50
N SER A 103 9.41 -15.58 -7.03
CA SER A 103 10.00 -16.77 -7.66
C SER A 103 10.86 -16.39 -8.87
N GLY A 104 10.40 -15.43 -9.68
CA GLY A 104 11.17 -14.85 -10.79
C GLY A 104 12.48 -14.23 -10.32
N GLU A 105 12.42 -13.33 -9.33
CA GLU A 105 13.60 -12.66 -8.79
C GLU A 105 14.61 -13.63 -8.17
N PHE A 106 14.15 -14.67 -7.48
CA PHE A 106 15.02 -15.69 -6.89
C PHE A 106 15.75 -16.49 -7.97
N ARG A 107 15.06 -16.83 -9.07
CA ARG A 107 15.64 -17.52 -10.22
C ARG A 107 16.66 -16.64 -10.93
N GLU A 108 16.33 -15.38 -11.19
CA GLU A 108 17.24 -14.42 -11.86
C GLU A 108 18.50 -14.15 -11.04
N LYS A 109 18.36 -14.06 -9.71
CA LYS A 109 19.49 -13.85 -8.80
C LYS A 109 20.25 -15.14 -8.45
N GLY A 110 19.90 -16.28 -9.05
CA GLY A 110 20.57 -17.57 -8.81
C GLY A 110 20.54 -18.01 -7.34
N LYS A 111 19.51 -17.63 -6.58
CA LYS A 111 19.43 -17.95 -5.15
C LYS A 111 19.27 -19.47 -4.98
N ARG A 112 20.13 -20.06 -4.15
CA ARG A 112 20.12 -21.52 -3.86
C ARG A 112 18.94 -21.98 -3.01
N LYS A 113 18.37 -21.07 -2.22
CA LYS A 113 17.22 -21.37 -1.36
C LYS A 113 15.93 -21.01 -2.08
N SER A 114 14.90 -21.83 -1.94
CA SER A 114 13.55 -21.49 -2.37
C SER A 114 13.01 -20.31 -1.56
N PRO A 115 12.13 -19.48 -2.14
CA PRO A 115 11.48 -18.42 -1.39
C PRO A 115 10.64 -18.98 -0.25
N THR A 116 10.70 -18.30 0.89
CA THR A 116 9.89 -18.57 2.07
C THR A 116 8.51 -17.92 1.92
N TYR A 117 7.60 -18.26 2.83
CA TYR A 117 6.29 -17.61 2.85
C TYR A 117 6.40 -16.11 3.15
N ASP A 118 7.27 -15.74 4.10
CA ASP A 118 7.52 -14.34 4.46
C ASP A 118 8.09 -13.54 3.28
N ASP A 119 8.87 -14.17 2.38
CA ASP A 119 9.31 -13.52 1.13
C ASP A 119 8.11 -13.12 0.26
N TYR A 120 7.08 -13.95 0.16
CA TYR A 120 5.85 -13.62 -0.56
C TYR A 120 5.04 -12.53 0.13
N LEU A 121 4.91 -12.59 1.46
CA LEU A 121 4.18 -11.59 2.26
C LEU A 121 4.79 -10.20 2.11
N SER A 122 6.12 -10.13 2.02
CA SER A 122 6.84 -8.87 1.90
C SER A 122 6.52 -8.09 0.62
N GLN A 123 5.99 -8.76 -0.41
CA GLN A 123 5.59 -8.15 -1.69
C GLN A 123 4.11 -7.73 -1.75
N LEU A 124 3.32 -8.03 -0.72
CA LEU A 124 1.91 -7.66 -0.67
C LEU A 124 1.75 -6.21 -0.22
N MET A 125 1.11 -5.40 -1.07
CA MET A 125 0.85 -3.98 -0.83
C MET A 125 -0.26 -3.76 0.21
N PHE A 126 -0.34 -2.55 0.78
CA PHE A 126 -1.35 -2.13 1.76
C PHE A 126 -2.78 -2.60 1.48
N GLY A 127 -3.21 -2.49 0.22
CA GLY A 127 -4.56 -2.89 -0.20
C GLY A 127 -4.89 -4.35 0.12
N PHE A 128 -3.93 -5.28 0.02
CA PHE A 128 -4.14 -6.68 0.38
C PHE A 128 -4.58 -6.84 1.83
N TRP A 129 -3.89 -6.17 2.75
CA TRP A 129 -4.13 -6.25 4.20
C TRP A 129 -5.50 -5.66 4.56
N VAL A 130 -5.90 -4.57 3.92
CA VAL A 130 -7.23 -3.97 4.09
C VAL A 130 -8.33 -4.89 3.56
N HIS A 131 -8.09 -5.58 2.45
CA HIS A 131 -9.06 -6.53 1.89
C HIS A 131 -9.33 -7.72 2.82
N LEU A 132 -8.35 -8.15 3.63
CA LEU A 132 -8.56 -9.18 4.65
C LEU A 132 -9.54 -8.75 5.76
N LEU A 133 -9.68 -7.44 6.02
CA LEU A 133 -10.59 -6.92 7.06
C LEU A 133 -12.06 -6.98 6.63
N LYS A 134 -12.35 -6.99 5.33
CA LYS A 134 -13.70 -6.80 4.78
C LYS A 134 -14.52 -8.09 4.67
N PHE A 135 -13.94 -9.22 4.97
CA PHE A 135 -14.56 -10.51 4.69
C PHE A 135 -15.12 -11.15 5.96
N GLN A 136 -16.39 -11.56 5.87
CA GLN A 136 -16.92 -12.65 6.68
C GLN A 136 -16.49 -13.94 6.00
N PHE A 137 -15.43 -14.58 6.50
CA PHE A 137 -14.90 -15.79 5.90
C PHE A 137 -15.65 -17.03 6.37
N ASN A 138 -15.91 -17.92 5.41
CA ASN A 138 -16.94 -18.95 5.44
C ASN A 138 -16.46 -20.27 6.06
N SER A 139 -17.41 -21.13 6.40
CA SER A 139 -17.32 -22.35 7.21
C SER A 139 -16.42 -23.49 6.70
N ALA A 140 -15.76 -23.34 5.54
CA ALA A 140 -14.96 -24.41 4.92
C ALA A 140 -13.62 -24.69 5.59
N SER A 141 -13.01 -23.69 6.24
CA SER A 141 -11.74 -23.83 6.96
C SER A 141 -11.92 -24.38 8.39
N GLY A 142 -13.15 -24.43 8.89
CA GLY A 142 -13.46 -24.66 10.30
C GLY A 142 -12.96 -23.55 11.24
N LEU A 143 -12.35 -22.49 10.70
CA LEU A 143 -11.81 -21.36 11.46
C LEU A 143 -12.85 -20.25 11.54
N ASP A 144 -13.28 -19.93 12.75
CA ASP A 144 -14.16 -18.79 13.00
C ASP A 144 -13.35 -17.49 13.08
N MET A 145 -13.39 -16.71 12.00
CA MET A 145 -12.71 -15.42 11.93
C MET A 145 -13.32 -14.36 12.85
N ASN A 146 -14.58 -14.50 13.29
CA ASN A 146 -15.12 -13.63 14.32
C ASN A 146 -14.41 -13.88 15.65
N ASN A 147 -14.06 -15.13 15.95
CA ASN A 147 -13.22 -15.45 17.10
C ASN A 147 -11.81 -14.88 16.94
N PHE A 148 -11.23 -14.96 15.73
CA PHE A 148 -9.94 -14.31 15.48
C PHE A 148 -10.00 -12.82 15.83
N TRP A 149 -10.96 -12.08 15.27
CA TRP A 149 -11.08 -10.65 15.53
C TRP A 149 -11.39 -10.37 17.00
N THR A 150 -12.29 -11.11 17.63
CA THR A 150 -12.60 -10.95 19.05
C THR A 150 -11.37 -11.12 19.94
N ILE A 151 -10.49 -12.08 19.62
CA ILE A 151 -9.31 -12.41 20.43
C ILE A 151 -8.11 -11.51 20.10
N HIS A 152 -7.93 -11.15 18.84
CA HIS A 152 -6.69 -10.57 18.33
C HIS A 152 -6.82 -9.09 17.90
N ILE A 153 -8.02 -8.48 17.87
CA ILE A 153 -8.20 -7.11 17.35
C ILE A 153 -7.31 -6.07 18.04
N ASP A 154 -7.17 -6.12 19.38
CA ASP A 154 -6.32 -5.18 20.12
C ASP A 154 -4.81 -5.44 19.88
N LYS A 155 -4.44 -6.66 19.50
CA LYS A 155 -3.05 -7.01 19.12
C LYS A 155 -2.74 -6.60 17.68
N VAL A 156 -3.74 -6.67 16.79
CA VAL A 156 -3.63 -6.21 15.41
C VAL A 156 -3.56 -4.68 15.36
N PHE A 157 -4.36 -4.00 16.20
CA PHE A 157 -4.41 -2.55 16.31
C PHE A 157 -3.99 -2.07 17.72
N PRO A 158 -2.68 -2.07 18.03
CA PRO A 158 -2.17 -1.54 19.27
C PRO A 158 -2.67 -0.11 19.52
N GLY A 159 -3.20 0.15 20.71
CA GLY A 159 -3.76 1.45 21.08
C GLY A 159 -5.28 1.58 20.92
N ARG A 160 -5.97 0.56 20.37
CA ARG A 160 -7.45 0.47 20.43
C ARG A 160 -7.95 0.47 21.88
N ASN A 161 -7.24 -0.19 22.81
CA ASN A 161 -7.56 -0.24 24.24
C ASN A 161 -9.03 -0.63 24.52
N GLY A 162 -9.59 -1.56 23.73
CA GLY A 162 -11.00 -1.94 23.87
C GLY A 162 -12.02 -0.82 23.55
N LYS A 163 -11.58 0.33 23.03
CA LYS A 163 -12.50 1.38 22.57
C LYS A 163 -13.17 0.92 21.28
N ASP A 164 -14.49 0.89 21.30
CA ASP A 164 -15.26 0.67 20.09
C ASP A 164 -15.15 1.86 19.14
N LEU A 165 -15.13 1.53 17.85
CA LEU A 165 -15.21 2.50 16.75
C LEU A 165 -16.67 2.95 16.64
N ASN A 166 -17.13 3.74 17.61
CA ASN A 166 -18.38 4.48 17.51
C ASN A 166 -18.12 5.81 16.79
#